data_AF-A0A4Y2IXC2-F1
#
_entry.id   AF-A0A4Y2IXC2-F1
#
_cell.length_a   1.000
_cell.length_b   1.000
_cell.length_c   1.000
_cell.angle_alpha   90.00
_cell.angle_beta   90.00
_cell.angle_gamma   90.00
#
_symmetry.space_group_name_H-M   'P 1'
#
loop_
_entity.id
_entity.type
_entity.pdbx_description
1 polymer ?
#
loop_
_entity_poly.entity_id
_entity_poly.type
_entity_poly.pdbx_seq_one_letter_code
_entity_poly.pdbx_strand_id
1 'polypeptide(L)'
;MIHLQNICFEIEKFCDVKLTSSEHVDTRPSRIARDNEDAARLSEWLSEHNPFPKIGVIMSIDSGIEGGNEVNCHLSEEIGRDTISKMMGEKIRKCEIQTEGQSSDTCFY
;
A
#
# COMPACT_ATOMS: atom_id res chain seq x y z
N MET A 1 -10.53 -7.64 -0.57
CA MET A 1 -9.41 -6.84 -1.08
C MET A 1 -8.27 -7.74 -1.55
N ILE A 2 -8.29 -8.12 -2.83
CA ILE A 2 -7.43 -9.15 -3.45
C ILE A 2 -6.11 -8.54 -3.98
N HIS A 3 -5.67 -7.39 -3.45
CA HIS A 3 -4.55 -6.65 -4.05
C HIS A 3 -3.22 -7.41 -3.98
N LEU A 4 -2.93 -8.07 -2.86
CA LEU A 4 -1.68 -8.81 -2.70
C LEU A 4 -1.59 -10.02 -3.66
N GLN A 5 -2.69 -10.76 -3.85
CA GLN A 5 -2.68 -11.93 -4.73
C GLN A 5 -2.48 -11.55 -6.19
N ASN A 6 -3.12 -10.47 -6.65
CA ASN A 6 -2.94 -9.98 -8.01
C ASN A 6 -1.49 -9.53 -8.26
N ILE A 7 -0.88 -8.87 -7.26
CA ILE A 7 0.53 -8.47 -7.34
C ILE A 7 1.44 -9.69 -7.41
N CYS A 8 1.25 -10.68 -6.52
CA CYS A 8 2.04 -11.91 -6.55
C CYS A 8 1.91 -12.64 -7.88
N PHE A 9 0.69 -12.74 -8.42
CA PHE A 9 0.43 -13.39 -9.71
C PHE A 9 1.14 -12.68 -10.87
N GLU A 10 1.09 -11.34 -10.93
CA GLU A 10 1.79 -10.61 -11.99
C GLU A 10 3.32 -10.66 -11.83
N ILE A 11 3.84 -10.74 -10.59
CA ILE A 11 5.27 -10.96 -10.33
C ILE A 11 5.71 -12.36 -10.75
N GLU A 12 4.93 -13.39 -10.40
CA GLU A 12 5.16 -14.77 -10.85
C GLU A 12 5.25 -14.84 -12.37
N LYS A 13 4.30 -14.20 -13.07
CA LYS A 13 4.28 -14.10 -14.52
C LYS A 13 5.48 -13.33 -15.08
N PHE A 14 5.87 -12.22 -14.44
CA PHE A 14 7.03 -11.43 -14.87
C PHE A 14 8.34 -12.19 -14.72
N CYS A 15 8.49 -12.96 -13.65
CA CYS A 15 9.69 -13.74 -13.35
C CYS A 15 9.69 -15.14 -13.99
N ASP A 16 8.60 -15.54 -14.66
CA ASP A 16 8.37 -16.90 -15.17
C ASP A 16 8.58 -18.00 -14.10
N VAL A 17 8.14 -17.71 -12.87
CA VAL A 17 8.18 -18.65 -11.75
C VAL A 17 6.78 -18.96 -11.29
N LYS A 18 6.53 -20.23 -10.92
CA LYS A 18 5.27 -20.65 -10.32
C LYS A 18 5.52 -21.09 -8.89
N LEU A 19 5.11 -20.25 -7.95
CA LEU A 19 5.30 -20.51 -6.53
C LEU A 19 4.17 -21.41 -6.01
N THR A 20 4.51 -22.26 -5.05
CA THR A 20 3.56 -23.24 -4.48
C THR A 20 2.79 -22.63 -3.30
N SER A 21 1.66 -23.24 -2.93
CA SER A 21 0.87 -22.83 -1.75
C SER A 21 1.61 -22.97 -0.41
N SER A 22 2.75 -23.67 -0.40
CA SER A 22 3.65 -23.77 0.75
C SER A 22 4.53 -22.53 0.92
N GLU A 23 4.88 -21.88 -0.20
CA GLU A 23 5.66 -20.64 -0.25
C GLU A 23 4.74 -19.42 -0.12
N HIS A 24 3.49 -19.53 -0.58
CA HIS A 24 2.45 -18.52 -0.41
C HIS A 24 1.44 -18.87 0.69
N VAL A 25 1.88 -18.92 1.95
CA VAL A 25 0.97 -19.18 3.08
C VAL A 25 -0.13 -18.11 3.19
N ASP A 26 0.14 -16.88 2.78
CA ASP A 26 -0.80 -15.76 2.84
C ASP A 26 -1.84 -15.77 1.71
N THR A 27 -1.62 -16.54 0.63
CA THR A 27 -2.64 -16.74 -0.43
C THR A 27 -3.63 -17.86 -0.08
N ARG A 28 -3.55 -18.43 1.13
CA ARG A 28 -4.54 -19.41 1.60
C ARG A 28 -5.90 -18.74 1.75
N PRO A 29 -7.00 -19.40 1.34
CA PRO A 29 -8.36 -18.82 1.41
C PRO A 29 -8.73 -18.29 2.80
N SER A 30 -8.32 -18.97 3.87
CA SER A 30 -8.57 -18.53 5.25
C SER A 30 -7.81 -17.26 5.64
N ARG A 31 -6.59 -17.05 5.12
CA ARG A 31 -5.81 -15.84 5.35
C ARG A 31 -6.41 -14.66 4.61
N ILE A 32 -6.71 -14.84 3.32
CA ILE A 32 -7.38 -13.82 2.50
C ILE A 32 -8.72 -13.41 3.10
N ALA A 33 -9.53 -14.38 3.54
CA ALA A 33 -10.83 -14.09 4.15
C ALA A 33 -10.67 -13.22 5.40
N ARG A 34 -9.73 -13.56 6.27
CA ARG A 34 -9.43 -12.77 7.47
C ARG A 34 -8.87 -11.39 7.14
N ASP A 35 -7.90 -11.28 6.22
CA ASP A 35 -7.32 -10.00 5.84
C ASP A 35 -8.38 -9.07 5.22
N ASN A 36 -9.32 -9.63 4.45
CA ASN A 36 -10.45 -8.88 3.91
C ASN A 36 -11.40 -8.39 5.01
N GLU A 37 -11.68 -9.24 6.00
CA GLU A 37 -12.54 -8.91 7.13
C GLU A 37 -11.89 -7.82 8.01
N ASP A 38 -10.60 -7.96 8.30
CA ASP A 38 -9.83 -7.00 9.10
C ASP A 38 -9.65 -5.67 8.37
N ALA A 39 -9.39 -5.67 7.06
CA ALA A 39 -9.35 -4.47 6.25
C ALA A 39 -10.70 -3.74 6.22
N ALA A 40 -11.82 -4.49 6.16
CA ALA A 40 -13.15 -3.92 6.21
C ALA A 40 -13.43 -3.29 7.58
N ARG A 41 -13.12 -3.99 8.69
CA ARG A 41 -13.24 -3.46 10.05
C ARG A 41 -12.40 -2.20 10.27
N LEU A 42 -11.16 -2.20 9.79
CA LEU A 42 -10.27 -1.05 9.91
C LEU A 42 -10.81 0.15 9.11
N SER A 43 -11.34 -0.10 7.91
CA SER A 43 -11.93 0.95 7.08
C SER A 43 -13.17 1.54 7.73
N GLU A 44 -14.04 0.70 8.28
CA GLU A 44 -15.22 1.12 9.07
C GLU A 44 -14.78 1.96 10.28
N TRP A 45 -13.84 1.46 11.07
CA TRP A 45 -13.34 2.17 12.25
C TRP A 45 -12.74 3.54 11.90
N LEU A 46 -11.92 3.62 10.85
CA LEU A 46 -11.33 4.89 10.39
C LEU A 46 -12.39 5.86 9.82
N SER A 47 -13.48 5.34 9.26
CA SER A 47 -14.57 6.18 8.75
C SER A 47 -15.34 6.87 9.90
N GLU A 48 -15.48 6.17 11.03
CA GLU A 48 -16.08 6.72 12.25
C GLU A 48 -15.08 7.59 13.02
N HIS A 49 -13.79 7.24 12.96
CA HIS A 49 -12.70 7.88 13.71
C HIS A 49 -11.70 8.52 12.74
N ASN A 50 -12.08 9.66 12.17
CA ASN A 50 -11.21 10.39 11.24
C ASN A 50 -9.86 10.67 11.93
N PRO A 51 -8.73 10.16 11.40
CA PRO A 51 -7.41 10.32 12.00
C PRO A 51 -6.89 11.77 11.91
N PHE A 52 -7.42 12.57 10.97
CA PHE A 52 -7.01 13.94 10.74
C PHE A 52 -8.23 14.88 10.70
N PRO A 53 -8.96 15.03 11.81
CA PRO A 53 -10.10 15.92 11.86
C PRO A 53 -9.66 17.37 11.72
N LYS A 54 -10.51 18.21 11.12
CA LYS A 54 -10.27 19.65 11.08
C LYS A 54 -10.53 20.24 12.46
N ILE A 55 -9.46 20.41 13.24
CA ILE A 55 -9.48 21.01 14.59
C ILE A 55 -8.76 22.35 14.59
N GLY A 56 -9.15 23.24 15.52
CA GLY A 56 -8.61 24.61 15.56
C GLY A 56 -7.14 24.68 15.99
N VAL A 57 -6.68 23.70 16.77
CA VAL A 57 -5.32 23.63 17.31
C VAL A 57 -4.87 22.17 17.28
N ILE A 58 -3.67 21.91 16.77
CA ILE A 58 -3.00 20.61 16.85
C ILE A 58 -1.88 20.75 17.86
N MET A 59 -1.78 19.85 18.84
CA MET A 59 -0.74 19.91 19.87
C MET A 59 0.09 18.64 19.84
N SER A 60 1.41 18.79 19.89
CA SER A 60 2.33 17.67 20.08
C SER A 60 2.10 17.07 21.47
N ILE A 61 1.88 15.75 21.53
CA ILE A 61 1.70 15.03 22.81
C ILE A 61 3.02 15.02 23.61
N ASP A 62 4.15 14.97 22.91
CA ASP A 62 5.49 14.89 23.53
C ASP A 62 5.95 16.25 24.08
N SER A 63 5.80 17.31 23.29
CA SER A 63 6.33 18.63 23.63
C SER A 63 5.29 19.64 24.14
N GLY A 64 4.00 19.35 24.00
CA GLY A 64 2.92 20.30 24.28
C GLY A 64 2.89 21.51 23.34
N ILE A 65 3.75 21.53 22.30
CA ILE A 65 3.83 22.64 21.36
C ILE A 65 2.63 22.57 20.42
N GLU A 66 1.95 23.70 20.30
CA GLU A 66 0.90 23.92 19.30
C GLU A 66 1.51 24.05 17.90
N GLY A 67 0.96 23.29 16.97
CA GLY A 67 1.26 23.38 15.55
C GLY A 67 0.78 24.73 15.01
N GLY A 68 1.65 25.41 14.27
CA GLY A 68 1.32 26.69 13.66
C GLY A 68 0.27 26.57 12.55
N ASN A 69 -0.12 27.72 12.00
CA ASN A 69 -1.11 27.82 10.93
C ASN A 69 -0.69 27.09 9.64
N GLU A 70 0.59 26.76 9.51
CA GLU A 70 1.14 25.95 8.41
C GLU A 70 0.77 24.45 8.49
N VAL A 71 0.32 23.95 9.65
CA VAL A 71 -0.02 22.53 9.81
C VAL A 71 -1.39 22.23 9.16
N ASN A 72 -1.36 21.50 8.05
CA ASN A 72 -2.53 21.22 7.22
C ASN A 72 -2.95 19.74 7.20
N CYS A 73 -2.73 19.00 8.30
CA CYS A 73 -2.94 17.54 8.33
C CYS A 73 -4.36 17.10 7.92
N HIS A 74 -5.36 17.94 8.14
CA HIS A 74 -6.75 17.69 7.74
C HIS A 74 -6.95 17.58 6.22
N LEU A 75 -5.98 18.02 5.42
CA LEU A 75 -5.97 17.87 3.96
C LEU A 75 -5.27 16.58 3.49
N SER A 76 -4.71 15.78 4.41
CA SER A 76 -3.90 14.60 4.08
C SER A 76 -4.65 13.59 3.21
N GLU A 77 -5.93 13.34 3.49
CA GLU A 77 -6.75 12.43 2.69
C GLU A 77 -6.91 12.92 1.26
N GLU A 78 -7.27 14.19 1.08
CA GLU A 78 -7.48 14.81 -0.23
C GLU A 78 -6.19 14.79 -1.05
N ILE A 79 -5.08 15.24 -0.46
CA ILE A 79 -3.76 15.25 -1.09
C ILE A 79 -3.32 13.83 -1.43
N GLY A 80 -3.52 12.87 -0.52
CA GLY A 80 -3.19 11.47 -0.74
C GLY A 80 -3.96 10.85 -1.90
N ARG A 81 -5.29 11.07 -1.95
CA ARG A 81 -6.15 10.59 -3.05
C ARG A 81 -5.76 11.19 -4.40
N ASP A 82 -5.51 12.50 -4.44
CA ASP A 82 -5.08 13.19 -5.67
C ASP A 82 -3.71 12.66 -6.15
N THR A 83 -2.78 12.48 -5.22
CA THR A 83 -1.44 11.94 -5.52
C THR A 83 -1.54 10.51 -6.09
N ILE A 84 -2.29 9.61 -5.44
CA ILE A 84 -2.50 8.24 -5.93
C ILE A 84 -3.19 8.25 -7.31
N SER A 85 -4.19 9.12 -7.51
CA SER A 85 -4.90 9.23 -8.79
C SER A 85 -3.97 9.65 -9.92
N LYS A 86 -3.00 10.54 -9.65
CA LYS A 86 -1.97 10.96 -10.62
C LYS A 86 -0.95 9.86 -10.91
N MET A 87 -0.66 8.98 -9.96
CA MET A 87 0.25 7.84 -10.19
C MET A 87 -0.40 6.72 -10.99
N MET A 88 -1.74 6.60 -10.96
CA MET A 88 -2.45 5.55 -11.68
C MET A 88 -2.27 5.69 -13.19
N GLY A 89 -1.68 4.67 -13.82
CA GLY A 89 -1.45 4.64 -15.27
C GLY A 89 -0.12 5.24 -15.73
N GLU A 90 0.68 5.80 -14.83
CA GLU A 90 2.05 6.19 -15.12
C GLU A 90 2.92 4.96 -15.43
N LYS A 91 3.83 5.10 -16.40
CA LYS A 91 4.75 4.02 -16.73
C LYS A 91 5.77 3.88 -15.62
N ILE A 92 5.84 2.68 -15.03
CA ILE A 92 6.94 2.31 -14.15
C ILE A 92 8.24 2.39 -14.97
N ARG A 93 9.26 3.08 -14.44
CA ARG A 93 10.60 3.09 -15.06
C ARG A 93 11.11 1.66 -15.15
N LYS A 94 11.97 1.38 -16.13
CA LYS A 94 12.62 0.07 -16.28
C LYS A 94 13.16 -0.38 -14.91
N CYS A 95 12.63 -1.48 -14.40
CA CYS A 95 13.03 -2.08 -13.14
C CYS A 95 13.82 -3.34 -13.47
N GLU A 96 15.09 -3.40 -13.09
CA GLU A 96 15.93 -4.58 -13.23
C GLU A 96 16.05 -5.24 -11.86
N ILE A 97 15.42 -6.41 -11.69
CA ILE A 97 15.52 -7.19 -10.46
C ILE A 97 16.75 -8.08 -10.61
N GLN A 98 17.79 -7.82 -9.81
CA GLN A 98 18.96 -8.70 -9.74
C GLN A 98 18.69 -9.78 -8.69
N THR A 99 18.66 -11.04 -9.10
CA THR A 99 18.69 -12.18 -8.19
C THR A 99 20.15 -12.56 -7.93
N GLU A 100 20.54 -12.78 -6.68
CA GLU A 100 21.85 -13.34 -6.36
C GLU A 100 21.91 -14.77 -6.94
N GLY A 101 22.60 -14.94 -8.08
CA GLY A 101 22.95 -16.25 -8.61
C GLY A 101 22.77 -16.49 -10.11
N GLN A 102 22.11 -15.62 -10.88
CA GLN A 102 22.06 -15.75 -12.34
C GLN A 102 22.24 -14.40 -13.03
N SER A 103 23.21 -14.36 -13.94
CA SER A 103 23.51 -13.23 -14.80
C SER A 103 22.28 -12.83 -15.61
N SER A 104 22.05 -11.52 -15.66
CA SER A 104 21.06 -10.84 -16.48
C SER A 104 21.08 -11.31 -17.93
N ASP A 105 20.05 -12.04 -18.35
CA ASP A 105 19.64 -12.04 -19.76
C ASP A 105 18.50 -11.04 -19.90
N THR A 106 18.80 -9.93 -20.57
CA THR A 106 17.86 -8.92 -21.03
C THR A 106 16.68 -9.57 -21.74
N CYS A 107 15.48 -9.48 -21.16
CA CYS A 107 14.25 -9.73 -21.89
C CYS A 107 13.51 -8.40 -22.09
N PHE A 108 13.59 -7.87 -23.31
CA PHE A 108 12.66 -6.87 -23.81
C PHE A 108 11.40 -7.60 -24.25
N TYR A 109 10.26 -7.38 -23.59
CA TYR A 109 8.93 -7.31 -24.21
C TYR A 109 7.98 -6.53 -23.31
#